data_AF-A0A1K1PB53-F1
#
_entry.id   AF-A0A1K1PB53-F1
#
_cell.length_a   1.000
_cell.length_b   1.000
_cell.length_c   1.000
_cell.angle_alpha   90.00
_cell.angle_beta   90.00
_cell.angle_gamma   90.00
#
_symmetry.space_group_name_H-M   'P 1'
#
loop_
_entity.id
_entity.type
_entity.pdbx_description
1 polymer ?
#
loop_
_entity_poly.entity_id
_entity_poly.type
_entity_poly.pdbx_seq_one_letter_code
_entity_poly.pdbx_strand_id
1 'polypeptide(L)'
;MPKQIKTEEIPKDVRRNRAFAVFAMLASFSLGALLLAIMSFLNKDKDPNVALGIGFFAAFAAFLVLTAMHLASGIIVYHKRENYSVLFSSIGSGISAFSALINTRFALALLCSSLGAEGTARKIVGGVSFATFMANQQTAWKLLLFSMVLSMFVGFFASLRLILKK
;
A
#
# COMPACT_ATOMS: atom_id res chain seq x y z
N MET A 1 41.71 -24.91 -7.74
CA MET A 1 41.11 -23.67 -8.27
C MET A 1 39.76 -23.46 -7.59
N PRO A 2 39.48 -22.31 -6.95
CA PRO A 2 38.15 -22.04 -6.41
C PRO A 2 37.19 -21.94 -7.58
N LYS A 3 36.11 -22.74 -7.57
CA LYS A 3 35.03 -22.63 -8.57
C LYS A 3 34.43 -21.24 -8.42
N GLN A 4 34.69 -20.35 -9.38
CA GLN A 4 33.95 -19.11 -9.51
C GLN A 4 32.48 -19.49 -9.72
N ILE A 5 31.67 -19.30 -8.69
CA ILE A 5 30.22 -19.43 -8.78
C ILE A 5 29.81 -18.29 -9.71
N LYS A 6 29.48 -18.61 -10.96
CA LYS A 6 28.93 -17.63 -11.91
C LYS A 6 27.70 -17.03 -11.25
N THR A 7 27.72 -15.73 -10.97
CA THR A 7 26.54 -14.98 -10.57
C THR A 7 25.54 -15.08 -11.72
N GLU A 8 24.50 -15.91 -11.54
CA GLU A 8 23.41 -15.98 -12.51
C GLU A 8 22.74 -14.61 -12.60
N GLU A 9 22.76 -14.01 -13.80
CA GLU A 9 22.06 -12.77 -14.06
C GLU A 9 20.57 -12.91 -13.74
N ILE A 10 20.04 -11.97 -12.96
CA ILE A 10 18.61 -11.93 -12.65
C ILE A 10 17.81 -11.72 -13.95
N PRO A 11 16.85 -12.60 -14.29
CA PRO A 11 16.01 -12.41 -15.47
C PRO A 11 15.23 -11.10 -15.43
N LYS A 12 15.04 -10.45 -16.58
CA LYS A 12 14.45 -9.09 -16.69
C LYS A 12 13.07 -8.98 -16.03
N ASP A 13 12.23 -9.99 -16.15
CA ASP A 13 10.89 -10.05 -15.56
C ASP A 13 10.93 -10.20 -14.03
N VAL A 14 11.86 -10.98 -13.49
CA VAL A 14 12.11 -11.06 -12.03
C VAL A 14 12.62 -9.72 -11.51
N ARG A 15 13.52 -9.06 -12.24
CA ARG A 15 14.03 -7.73 -11.90
C ARG A 15 12.91 -6.70 -11.85
N ARG A 16 12.01 -6.70 -12.86
CA ARG A 16 10.85 -5.81 -12.91
C ARG A 16 9.88 -6.04 -11.76
N ASN A 17 9.55 -7.30 -11.45
CA ASN A 17 8.69 -7.61 -10.30
C ASN A 17 9.29 -7.08 -8.99
N ARG A 18 10.61 -7.30 -8.76
CA ARG A 18 11.29 -6.75 -7.60
C ARG A 18 11.25 -5.21 -7.55
N ALA A 19 11.39 -4.54 -8.69
CA ALA A 19 11.24 -3.08 -8.76
C ALA A 19 9.82 -2.63 -8.36
N PHE A 20 8.77 -3.33 -8.78
CA PHE A 20 7.41 -3.06 -8.30
C PHE A 20 7.27 -3.22 -6.79
N ALA A 21 7.90 -4.24 -6.20
CA ALA A 21 7.95 -4.39 -4.74
C ALA A 21 8.60 -3.18 -4.04
N VAL A 22 9.67 -2.63 -4.62
CA VAL A 22 10.32 -1.41 -4.08
C VAL A 22 9.39 -0.20 -4.17
N PHE A 23 8.73 0.02 -5.31
CA PHE A 23 7.76 1.11 -5.45
C PHE A 23 6.57 0.96 -4.50
N ALA A 24 6.06 -0.26 -4.32
CA ALA A 24 5.00 -0.54 -3.36
C ALA A 24 5.43 -0.22 -1.92
N MET A 25 6.68 -0.51 -1.54
CA MET A 25 7.25 -0.10 -0.26
C MET A 25 7.30 1.42 -0.10
N LEU A 26 7.76 2.16 -1.12
CA LEU A 26 7.80 3.62 -1.07
C LEU A 26 6.38 4.20 -0.89
N ALA A 27 5.40 3.69 -1.64
CA ALA A 27 4.00 4.11 -1.49
C ALA A 27 3.43 3.76 -0.10
N SER A 28 3.83 2.61 0.47
CA SER A 28 3.46 2.23 1.84
C SER A 28 4.00 3.22 2.87
N PHE A 29 5.24 3.69 2.70
CA PHE A 29 5.84 4.70 3.57
C PHE A 29 5.11 6.04 3.47
N SER A 30 4.86 6.53 2.25
CA SER A 30 4.12 7.77 2.02
C SER A 30 2.71 7.73 2.62
N LEU A 31 1.97 6.64 2.37
CA LEU A 31 0.62 6.47 2.91
C LEU A 31 0.63 6.37 4.44
N GLY A 32 1.57 5.60 5.02
CA GLY A 32 1.70 5.47 6.47
C GLY A 32 1.98 6.81 7.15
N ALA A 33 2.90 7.60 6.60
CA ALA A 33 3.22 8.94 7.10
C ALA A 33 2.00 9.88 7.03
N LEU A 34 1.27 9.87 5.91
CA LEU A 34 0.05 10.68 5.75
C LEU A 34 -1.07 10.27 6.70
N LEU A 35 -1.26 8.96 6.91
CA LEU A 35 -2.26 8.45 7.86
C LEU A 35 -1.94 8.91 9.29
N LEU A 36 -0.67 8.83 9.72
CA LEU A 36 -0.24 9.33 11.02
C LEU A 36 -0.44 10.85 11.16
N ALA A 37 -0.14 11.61 10.11
CA ALA A 37 -0.37 13.05 10.10
C ALA A 37 -1.87 13.37 10.27
N ILE A 38 -2.74 12.72 9.49
CA ILE A 38 -4.20 12.90 9.58
C ILE A 38 -4.72 12.56 10.97
N MET A 39 -4.27 11.46 11.57
CA MET A 39 -4.69 11.11 12.94
C MET A 39 -4.29 12.19 13.96
N SER A 40 -3.09 12.79 13.80
CA SER A 40 -2.66 13.90 14.65
C SER A 40 -3.50 15.17 14.47
N PHE A 41 -3.95 15.46 13.24
CA PHE A 41 -4.79 16.62 12.94
C PHE A 41 -6.23 16.44 13.45
N LEU A 42 -6.81 15.26 13.26
CA LEU A 42 -8.16 14.94 13.73
C LEU A 42 -8.27 14.99 15.25
N ASN A 43 -7.23 14.61 15.97
CA ASN A 43 -7.18 14.72 17.43
C ASN A 43 -7.08 16.17 17.95
N LYS A 44 -6.89 17.15 17.08
CA LYS A 44 -6.72 18.57 17.43
C LYS A 44 -7.93 19.43 17.02
N ASP A 45 -9.08 18.81 16.70
CA ASP A 45 -10.34 19.48 16.32
C ASP A 45 -10.18 20.58 15.25
N LYS A 46 -9.36 20.31 14.24
CA LYS A 46 -9.26 21.17 13.05
C LYS A 46 -9.84 20.45 11.84
N ASP A 47 -10.63 21.17 11.04
CA ASP A 47 -11.17 20.64 9.79
C ASP A 47 -10.04 20.10 8.91
N PRO A 48 -10.23 18.92 8.28
CA PRO A 48 -9.20 18.31 7.46
C PRO A 48 -8.87 19.21 6.28
N ASN A 49 -7.62 19.68 6.23
CA ASN A 49 -7.10 20.46 5.11
C ASN A 49 -7.29 19.70 3.79
N VAL A 50 -7.86 20.37 2.79
CA VAL A 50 -8.08 19.83 1.43
C VAL A 50 -6.83 19.16 0.88
N ALA A 51 -5.65 19.77 1.08
CA ALA A 51 -4.38 19.22 0.62
C ALA A 51 -4.02 17.90 1.30
N LEU A 52 -4.34 17.74 2.59
CA LEU A 52 -4.12 16.49 3.32
C LEU A 52 -5.07 15.39 2.86
N GLY A 53 -6.35 15.71 2.63
CA GLY A 53 -7.33 14.75 2.14
C GLY A 53 -7.02 14.24 0.73
N ILE A 54 -6.65 15.15 -0.19
CA ILE A 54 -6.17 14.80 -1.53
C ILE A 54 -4.87 13.98 -1.45
N GLY A 55 -3.89 14.44 -0.66
CA GLY A 55 -2.61 13.76 -0.52
C GLY A 55 -2.77 12.33 0.01
N PHE A 56 -3.63 12.15 1.03
CA PHE A 56 -3.96 10.83 1.55
C PHE A 56 -4.60 9.93 0.51
N PHE A 57 -5.62 10.43 -0.19
CA PHE A 57 -6.30 9.64 -1.22
C PHE A 57 -5.36 9.25 -2.35
N ALA A 58 -4.48 10.17 -2.78
CA ALA A 58 -3.47 9.89 -3.81
C ALA A 58 -2.48 8.82 -3.37
N ALA A 59 -1.96 8.90 -2.14
CA ALA A 59 -1.07 7.88 -1.59
C ALA A 59 -1.78 6.54 -1.39
N PHE A 60 -3.04 6.57 -0.99
CA PHE A 60 -3.88 5.39 -0.82
C PHE A 60 -4.12 4.68 -2.16
N ALA A 61 -4.49 5.43 -3.19
CA ALA A 61 -4.68 4.90 -4.54
C ALA A 61 -3.37 4.35 -5.10
N ALA A 62 -2.24 5.06 -4.93
CA ALA A 62 -0.93 4.58 -5.35
C ALA A 62 -0.54 3.28 -4.65
N PHE A 63 -0.72 3.19 -3.33
CA PHE A 63 -0.48 1.97 -2.56
C PHE A 63 -1.33 0.80 -3.05
N LEU A 64 -2.64 1.00 -3.24
CA LEU A 64 -3.54 -0.02 -3.75
C LEU A 64 -3.13 -0.51 -5.14
N VAL A 65 -2.91 0.41 -6.08
CA VAL A 65 -2.53 0.07 -7.46
C VAL A 65 -1.18 -0.64 -7.50
N LEU A 66 -0.16 -0.14 -6.80
CA LEU A 66 1.17 -0.74 -6.81
C LEU A 66 1.20 -2.13 -6.16
N THR A 67 0.47 -2.33 -5.06
CA THR A 67 0.39 -3.64 -4.40
C THR A 67 -0.38 -4.66 -5.24
N ALA A 68 -1.47 -4.25 -5.90
CA ALA A 68 -2.20 -5.09 -6.85
C ALA A 68 -1.38 -5.42 -8.10
N MET A 69 -0.67 -4.44 -8.66
CA MET A 69 0.23 -4.65 -9.80
C MET A 69 1.40 -5.57 -9.44
N HIS A 70 1.95 -5.44 -8.23
CA HIS A 70 3.01 -6.34 -7.76
C HIS A 70 2.50 -7.77 -7.63
N LEU A 71 1.30 -7.98 -7.07
CA LEU A 71 0.63 -9.30 -7.04
C LEU A 71 0.49 -9.89 -8.46
N ALA A 72 -0.12 -9.14 -9.38
CA ALA A 72 -0.36 -9.60 -10.75
C ALA A 72 0.96 -9.93 -11.47
N SER A 73 1.97 -9.07 -11.33
CA SER A 73 3.31 -9.32 -11.89
C SER A 73 3.95 -10.57 -11.28
N GLY A 74 3.73 -10.86 -10.00
CA GLY A 74 4.26 -12.04 -9.33
C GLY A 74 3.67 -13.33 -9.88
N ILE A 75 2.34 -13.35 -10.07
CA ILE A 75 1.62 -14.46 -10.68
C ILE A 75 2.13 -14.72 -12.10
N ILE A 76 2.33 -13.67 -12.90
CA ILE A 76 2.85 -13.79 -14.27
C ILE A 76 4.27 -14.37 -14.28
N VAL A 77 5.16 -13.89 -13.40
CA VAL A 77 6.54 -14.40 -13.30
C VAL A 77 6.56 -15.85 -12.83
N TYR A 78 5.70 -16.20 -11.87
CA TYR A 78 5.55 -17.59 -11.41
C TYR A 78 5.14 -18.52 -12.55
N HIS A 79 4.11 -18.18 -13.33
CA HIS A 79 3.69 -19.01 -14.47
C HIS A 79 4.77 -19.19 -15.54
N LYS A 80 5.67 -18.20 -15.70
CA LYS A 80 6.73 -18.26 -16.73
C LYS A 80 7.99 -18.99 -16.27
N ARG A 81 8.27 -19.04 -14.97
CA ARG A 81 9.58 -19.45 -14.44
C ARG A 81 9.54 -20.31 -13.19
N GLU A 82 8.35 -20.64 -12.70
CA GLU A 82 8.13 -21.36 -11.44
C GLU A 82 8.86 -20.73 -10.25
N ASN A 83 8.98 -19.39 -10.25
CA ASN A 83 9.71 -18.67 -9.22
C ASN A 83 8.85 -18.48 -7.96
N TYR A 84 8.83 -19.49 -7.09
CA TYR A 84 8.09 -19.48 -5.83
C TYR A 84 8.46 -18.32 -4.91
N SER A 85 9.71 -17.85 -4.96
CA SER A 85 10.13 -16.75 -4.10
C SER A 85 9.48 -15.42 -4.52
N VAL A 86 9.32 -15.19 -5.82
CA VAL A 86 8.55 -14.05 -6.35
C VAL A 86 7.06 -14.20 -6.06
N LEU A 87 6.52 -15.41 -6.17
CA LEU A 87 5.12 -15.67 -5.84
C LEU A 87 4.82 -15.32 -4.38
N PHE A 88 5.63 -15.85 -3.45
CA PHE A 88 5.44 -15.63 -2.02
C PHE A 88 5.51 -14.15 -1.63
N SER A 89 6.49 -13.41 -2.15
CA SER A 89 6.58 -11.96 -1.89
C SER A 89 5.38 -11.21 -2.47
N SER A 90 4.86 -11.65 -3.61
CA SER A 90 3.74 -11.01 -4.29
C SER A 90 2.40 -11.29 -3.59
N ILE A 91 2.25 -12.46 -2.95
CA ILE A 91 1.09 -12.77 -2.07
C ILE A 91 1.03 -11.79 -0.89
N GLY A 92 2.18 -11.44 -0.28
CA GLY A 92 2.23 -10.43 0.77
C GLY A 92 1.69 -9.05 0.31
N SER A 93 1.99 -8.66 -0.93
CA SER A 93 1.38 -7.47 -1.53
C SER A 93 -0.11 -7.67 -1.86
N GLY A 94 -0.56 -8.88 -2.18
CA GLY A 94 -1.98 -9.20 -2.32
C GLY A 94 -2.77 -8.98 -1.03
N ILE A 95 -2.23 -9.41 0.12
CA ILE A 95 -2.83 -9.12 1.44
C ILE A 95 -2.94 -7.61 1.64
N SER A 96 -1.92 -6.86 1.26
CA SER A 96 -1.88 -5.39 1.38
C SER A 96 -2.90 -4.70 0.48
N ALA A 97 -3.05 -5.15 -0.76
CA ALA A 97 -4.08 -4.67 -1.68
C ALA A 97 -5.49 -4.95 -1.14
N PHE A 98 -5.71 -6.14 -0.56
CA PHE A 98 -6.98 -6.49 0.06
C PHE A 98 -7.29 -5.62 1.29
N SER A 99 -6.31 -5.40 2.16
CA SER A 99 -6.45 -4.47 3.30
C SER A 99 -6.78 -3.04 2.83
N ALA A 100 -6.16 -2.57 1.73
CA ALA A 100 -6.53 -1.29 1.13
C ALA A 100 -7.98 -1.31 0.63
N LEU A 101 -8.42 -2.36 -0.08
CA LEU A 101 -9.79 -2.44 -0.61
C LEU A 101 -10.85 -2.29 0.49
N ILE A 102 -10.68 -2.95 1.64
CA ILE A 102 -11.56 -2.81 2.81
C ILE A 102 -11.66 -1.35 3.28
N ASN A 103 -10.57 -0.60 3.16
CA ASN A 103 -10.45 0.79 3.59
C ASN A 103 -10.84 1.82 2.53
N THR A 104 -11.26 1.40 1.33
CA THR A 104 -11.64 2.32 0.24
C THR A 104 -12.79 3.24 0.65
N ARG A 105 -13.77 2.71 1.38
CA ARG A 105 -14.91 3.49 1.89
C ARG A 105 -14.44 4.64 2.79
N PHE A 106 -13.48 4.37 3.66
CA PHE A 106 -12.87 5.40 4.51
C PHE A 106 -12.12 6.44 3.69
N ALA A 107 -11.25 6.01 2.76
CA ALA A 107 -10.47 6.92 1.93
C ALA A 107 -11.36 7.86 1.10
N LEU A 108 -12.46 7.35 0.55
CA LEU A 108 -13.44 8.15 -0.18
C LEU A 108 -14.22 9.11 0.73
N ALA A 109 -14.64 8.66 1.91
CA ALA A 109 -15.32 9.52 2.88
C ALA A 109 -14.43 10.70 3.31
N LEU A 110 -13.15 10.43 3.59
CA LEU A 110 -12.19 11.46 3.95
C LEU A 110 -11.95 12.44 2.80
N LEU A 111 -11.80 11.95 1.56
CA LEU A 111 -11.66 12.80 0.38
C LEU A 111 -12.88 13.71 0.21
N CYS A 112 -14.08 13.14 0.18
CA CYS A 112 -15.31 13.93 0.02
C CYS A 112 -15.49 14.95 1.14
N SER A 113 -15.18 14.59 2.39
CA SER A 113 -15.22 15.52 3.52
C SER A 113 -14.20 16.65 3.33
N SER A 114 -12.97 16.35 2.94
CA SER A 114 -11.93 17.36 2.69
C SER A 114 -12.24 18.28 1.51
N LEU A 115 -13.08 17.86 0.56
CA LEU A 115 -13.50 18.67 -0.59
C LEU A 115 -14.76 19.50 -0.31
N GLY A 116 -15.29 19.48 0.93
CA GLY A 116 -16.55 20.16 1.28
C GLY A 116 -17.81 19.48 0.72
N ALA A 117 -17.69 18.26 0.17
CA ALA A 117 -18.80 17.49 -0.38
C ALA A 117 -19.51 16.67 0.74
N GLU A 118 -19.97 17.35 1.79
CA GLU A 118 -20.50 16.73 3.01
C GLU A 118 -21.70 15.83 2.76
N GLY A 119 -22.59 16.19 1.82
CA GLY A 119 -23.74 15.36 1.45
C GLY A 119 -23.32 14.00 0.87
N THR A 120 -22.27 13.97 0.06
CA THR A 120 -21.69 12.73 -0.49
C THR A 120 -20.93 11.97 0.58
N ALA A 121 -20.14 12.65 1.40
CA ALA A 121 -19.44 12.04 2.53
C ALA A 121 -20.42 11.34 3.49
N ARG A 122 -21.55 11.99 3.82
CA ARG A 122 -22.60 11.42 4.68
C ARG A 122 -23.26 10.19 4.07
N LYS A 123 -23.48 10.17 2.75
CA LYS A 123 -23.97 8.99 2.02
C LYS A 123 -22.97 7.83 2.10
N ILE A 124 -21.68 8.10 1.87
CA ILE A 124 -20.61 7.10 1.97
C ILE A 124 -20.54 6.56 3.41
N VAL A 125 -20.65 7.42 4.41
CA VAL A 125 -20.58 7.08 5.83
C VAL A 125 -21.84 6.36 6.33
N GLY A 126 -22.96 6.44 5.61
CA GLY A 126 -24.20 5.75 5.96
C GLY A 126 -25.02 6.49 7.02
N GLY A 127 -25.01 7.83 6.97
CA GLY A 127 -25.89 8.67 7.79
C GLY A 127 -25.43 8.94 9.22
N VAL A 128 -24.40 8.25 9.73
CA VAL A 128 -23.77 8.52 11.03
C VAL A 128 -22.84 9.74 10.97
N SER A 129 -22.48 10.30 12.13
CA SER A 129 -21.51 11.38 12.20
C SER A 129 -20.13 10.92 11.71
N PHE A 130 -19.33 11.84 11.15
CA PHE A 130 -17.97 11.51 10.69
C PHE A 130 -17.11 11.00 11.85
N ALA A 131 -17.21 11.59 13.04
CA ALA A 131 -16.50 11.11 14.24
C ALA A 131 -16.88 9.66 14.62
N THR A 132 -18.16 9.31 14.60
CA THR A 132 -18.63 7.94 14.86
C THR A 132 -18.13 6.95 13.82
N PHE A 133 -18.12 7.37 12.55
CA PHE A 133 -17.55 6.56 11.47
C PHE A 133 -16.06 6.31 11.68
N MET A 134 -15.31 7.35 12.03
CA MET A 134 -13.88 7.25 12.31
C MET A 134 -13.60 6.25 13.46
N ALA A 135 -14.37 6.32 14.54
CA ALA A 135 -14.25 5.36 15.64
C ALA A 135 -14.51 3.91 15.20
N ASN A 136 -15.51 3.68 14.35
CA ASN A 136 -15.86 2.34 13.86
C ASN A 136 -14.83 1.76 12.88
N GLN A 137 -13.99 2.59 12.26
CA GLN A 137 -12.98 2.18 11.28
C GLN A 137 -11.61 1.88 11.90
N GLN A 138 -11.43 2.04 13.22
CA GLN A 138 -10.13 1.86 13.88
C GLN A 138 -9.49 0.49 13.60
N THR A 139 -10.27 -0.59 13.62
CA THR A 139 -9.75 -1.93 13.33
C THR A 139 -9.26 -2.06 11.88
N ALA A 140 -10.00 -1.48 10.93
CA ALA A 140 -9.66 -1.52 9.51
C ALA A 140 -8.38 -0.72 9.22
N TRP A 141 -8.17 0.42 9.88
CA TRP A 141 -6.94 1.21 9.73
C TRP A 141 -5.73 0.57 10.40
N LYS A 142 -5.92 -0.06 11.57
CA LYS A 142 -4.86 -0.84 12.21
C LYS A 142 -4.41 -1.97 11.27
N LEU A 143 -5.35 -2.69 10.66
CA LEU A 143 -5.04 -3.71 9.66
C LEU A 143 -4.30 -3.11 8.46
N LEU A 144 -4.74 -1.95 7.97
CA LEU A 144 -4.06 -1.25 6.88
C LEU A 144 -2.61 -0.89 7.27
N LEU A 145 -2.38 -0.35 8.46
CA LEU A 145 -1.03 -0.04 8.97
C LEU A 145 -0.15 -1.29 9.06
N PHE A 146 -0.65 -2.39 9.60
CA PHE A 146 0.08 -3.66 9.61
C PHE A 146 0.42 -4.15 8.20
N SER A 147 -0.51 -4.01 7.26
CA SER A 147 -0.28 -4.37 5.86
C SER A 147 0.76 -3.47 5.16
N MET A 148 0.83 -2.19 5.51
CA MET A 148 1.88 -1.29 5.03
C MET A 148 3.25 -1.74 5.53
N VAL A 149 3.36 -2.10 6.82
CA VAL A 149 4.61 -2.64 7.39
C VAL A 149 5.03 -3.93 6.68
N LEU A 150 4.08 -4.83 6.40
CA LEU A 150 4.34 -6.03 5.60
C LEU A 150 4.88 -5.68 4.20
N SER A 151 4.26 -4.72 3.51
CA SER A 151 4.72 -4.24 2.21
C SER A 151 6.11 -3.61 2.26
N MET A 152 6.46 -2.94 3.36
CA MET A 152 7.81 -2.43 3.58
C MET A 152 8.85 -3.55 3.67
N PHE A 153 8.58 -4.60 4.43
CA PHE A 153 9.47 -5.76 4.50
C PHE A 153 9.65 -6.43 3.12
N VAL A 154 8.56 -6.61 2.37
CA VAL A 154 8.61 -7.16 1.02
C VAL A 154 9.51 -6.33 0.10
N GLY A 155 9.33 -5.00 0.06
CA GLY A 155 10.15 -4.12 -0.75
C GLY A 155 11.61 -4.03 -0.28
N PHE A 156 11.87 -4.12 1.02
CA PHE A 156 13.21 -4.15 1.57
C PHE A 156 13.97 -5.41 1.12
N PHE A 157 13.36 -6.59 1.24
CA PHE A 157 13.98 -7.83 0.76
C PHE A 157 14.16 -7.85 -0.76
N ALA A 158 13.22 -7.28 -1.52
CA ALA A 158 13.37 -7.12 -2.95
C ALA A 158 14.58 -6.22 -3.30
N SER A 159 14.77 -5.12 -2.57
CA SER A 159 15.90 -4.20 -2.72
C SER A 159 17.23 -4.90 -2.45
N LEU A 160 17.36 -5.62 -1.33
CA LEU A 160 18.56 -6.39 -1.01
C LEU A 160 18.91 -7.37 -2.11
N ARG A 161 17.92 -8.08 -2.64
CA ARG A 161 18.13 -9.05 -3.73
C ARG A 161 18.44 -8.41 -5.07
N LEU A 162 18.09 -7.14 -5.29
CA LEU A 162 18.50 -6.39 -6.48
C LEU A 162 19.95 -5.88 -6.36
N ILE A 163 20.40 -5.56 -5.15
CA ILE A 163 21.76 -5.06 -4.89
C ILE A 163 22.76 -6.22 -4.84
N LEU A 164 22.45 -7.29 -4.10
CA LEU A 164 23.36 -8.39 -3.81
C LEU A 164 23.51 -9.42 -4.94
N LYS A 165 22.55 -9.47 -5.87
CA LYS A 165 22.58 -10.39 -7.04
C LYS A 165 22.71 -9.62 -8.35
N LYS A 166 23.42 -8.50 -8.35
CA LYS A 166 23.81 -7.80 -9.58
C LYS A 166 24.72 -8.67 -10.44
#